data_AF-A0AAV9Z714-F1
#
_entry.id   AF-A0AAV9Z714-F1
#
_cell.length_a   1.000
_cell.length_b   1.000
_cell.length_c   1.000
_cell.angle_alpha   90.00
_cell.angle_beta   90.00
_cell.angle_gamma   90.00
#
_symmetry.space_group_name_H-M   'P 1'
#
loop_
_entity.id
_entity.type
_entity.pdbx_description
1 polymer ?
#
loop_
_entity_poly.entity_id
_entity_poly.type
_entity_poly.pdbx_seq_one_letter_code
_entity_poly.pdbx_strand_id
1 'polypeptide(L)'
;LVADLEAPWHEGKSGTAFEGTFRSIGFMWNVDGKEVWTPEDKLLKYLSRIQRALSAPMVSLHDLQQIHGTLVHLCFVHEDGSSRLPAISNSFRFYHDDFQLRHLTKTTREALEWW
;
A
#
# COMPACT_ATOMS: atom_id res chain seq x y z
N LEU A 1 -12.59 -24.17 21.14
CA LEU A 1 -11.69 -25.35 21.11
C LEU A 1 -10.67 -25.14 20.00
N VAL A 2 -9.48 -24.66 20.36
CA VAL A 2 -8.26 -24.55 19.52
C VAL A 2 -7.15 -25.31 20.25
N ALA A 3 -7.50 -26.44 20.90
CA ALA A 3 -6.59 -27.14 21.80
C ALA A 3 -5.66 -28.11 21.05
N ASP A 4 -6.12 -28.69 19.94
CA ASP A 4 -5.40 -29.79 19.26
C ASP A 4 -4.35 -29.30 18.24
N LEU A 5 -4.34 -28.01 17.92
CA LEU A 5 -3.43 -27.44 16.89
C LEU A 5 -2.18 -26.80 17.49
N GLU A 6 -2.07 -26.71 18.82
CA GLU A 6 -0.99 -26.01 19.55
C GLU A 6 -0.68 -24.59 19.02
N ALA A 7 -1.65 -23.98 18.31
CA ALA A 7 -1.53 -22.66 17.73
C ALA A 7 -2.10 -21.64 18.72
N PRO A 8 -1.26 -20.80 19.36
CA PRO A 8 -1.74 -19.87 20.37
C PRO A 8 -2.66 -18.83 19.74
N TRP A 9 -3.79 -18.58 20.41
CA TRP A 9 -4.73 -17.53 20.00
C TRP A 9 -4.11 -16.16 20.26
N HIS A 10 -4.11 -15.28 19.26
CA HIS A 10 -3.57 -13.93 19.40
C HIS A 10 -4.72 -12.94 19.64
N GLU A 11 -5.11 -12.74 20.90
CA GLU A 11 -6.29 -11.94 21.29
C GLU A 11 -6.33 -10.56 20.60
N GLY A 12 -5.20 -9.83 20.56
CA GLY A 12 -5.14 -8.50 19.93
C GLY A 12 -5.29 -8.46 18.40
N LYS A 13 -5.33 -9.62 17.72
CA LYS A 13 -5.52 -9.73 16.25
C LYS A 13 -6.79 -10.47 15.88
N SER A 14 -7.18 -11.43 16.71
CA SER A 14 -8.29 -12.35 16.43
C SER A 14 -9.59 -11.95 17.13
N GLY A 15 -9.53 -11.02 18.09
CA GLY A 15 -10.69 -10.59 18.87
C GLY A 15 -11.21 -11.69 19.81
N THR A 16 -12.33 -11.39 20.47
CA THR A 16 -13.02 -12.30 21.41
C THR A 16 -14.45 -12.65 20.97
N ALA A 17 -14.99 -11.93 19.97
CA ALA A 17 -16.33 -12.13 19.43
C ALA A 17 -16.40 -11.68 17.95
N PHE A 18 -17.51 -11.99 17.28
CA PHE A 18 -17.80 -11.43 15.96
C PHE A 18 -18.10 -9.93 16.08
N GLU A 19 -17.44 -9.12 15.26
CA GLU A 19 -17.67 -7.69 15.15
C GLU A 19 -18.13 -7.37 13.72
N GLY A 20 -19.18 -6.55 13.57
CA GLY A 20 -19.68 -6.14 12.25
C GLY A 20 -18.72 -5.19 11.52
N THR A 21 -17.85 -4.51 12.27
CA THR A 21 -16.75 -3.70 11.72
C THR A 21 -15.42 -4.19 12.30
N PHE A 22 -14.47 -4.57 11.45
CA PHE A 22 -13.20 -5.14 11.90
C PHE A 22 -12.06 -4.85 10.92
N ARG A 23 -10.81 -5.02 11.39
CA ARG A 23 -9.62 -4.89 10.56
C ARG A 23 -9.17 -6.24 10.04
N SER A 24 -9.06 -6.41 8.73
CA SER A 24 -8.56 -7.66 8.13
C SER A 24 -7.85 -7.41 6.80
N ILE A 25 -6.77 -8.17 6.58
CA ILE A 25 -5.89 -8.05 5.39
C ILE A 25 -5.40 -6.59 5.20
N GLY A 26 -5.39 -5.81 6.28
CA GLY A 26 -4.96 -4.43 6.25
C GLY A 26 -6.00 -3.38 5.86
N PHE A 27 -7.28 -3.75 5.74
CA PHE A 27 -8.40 -2.84 5.51
C PHE A 27 -9.37 -2.86 6.69
N MET A 28 -10.20 -1.82 6.79
CA MET A 28 -11.41 -1.85 7.61
C MET A 28 -12.54 -2.42 6.78
N TRP A 29 -13.26 -3.37 7.36
CA TRP A 29 -14.43 -4.01 6.79
C TRP A 29 -15.64 -3.61 7.61
N ASN A 30 -16.73 -3.23 6.96
CA ASN A 30 -18.05 -3.05 7.56
C ASN A 30 -19.02 -3.99 6.84
N VAL A 31 -19.39 -5.08 7.51
CA VAL A 31 -20.25 -6.13 6.95
C VAL A 31 -21.66 -5.61 6.71
N ASP A 32 -22.20 -4.85 7.67
CA ASP A 32 -23.58 -4.36 7.62
C ASP A 32 -23.73 -3.30 6.51
N GLY A 33 -22.75 -2.39 6.41
CA GLY A 33 -22.69 -1.36 5.37
C GLY A 33 -22.23 -1.87 4.00
N LYS A 34 -21.64 -3.08 3.92
CA LYS A 34 -20.95 -3.61 2.73
C LYS A 34 -19.85 -2.68 2.22
N GLU A 35 -19.11 -2.08 3.15
CA GLU A 35 -18.06 -1.12 2.86
C GLU A 35 -16.70 -1.70 3.23
N VAL A 36 -15.70 -1.31 2.46
CA VAL A 36 -14.29 -1.56 2.76
C VAL A 36 -13.53 -0.27 2.55
N TRP A 37 -12.67 0.08 3.49
CA TRP A 37 -11.83 1.27 3.35
C TRP A 37 -10.44 1.06 3.93
N THR A 38 -9.52 1.92 3.50
CA THR A 38 -8.18 1.95 4.05
C THR A 38 -8.19 2.69 5.39
N PRO A 39 -7.67 2.10 6.48
CA PRO A 39 -7.49 2.80 7.75
C PRO A 39 -6.65 4.08 7.62
N GLU A 40 -6.99 5.13 8.37
CA GLU A 40 -6.33 6.44 8.29
C GLU A 40 -4.83 6.39 8.63
N ASP A 41 -4.45 5.62 9.66
CA ASP A 41 -3.05 5.42 10.06
C ASP A 41 -2.20 4.87 8.91
N LYS A 42 -2.79 3.97 8.10
CA LYS A 42 -2.14 3.44 6.90
C LYS A 42 -2.07 4.47 5.78
N LEU A 43 -3.14 5.22 5.54
CA LEU A 43 -3.16 6.29 4.53
C LEU A 43 -2.07 7.33 4.80
N LEU A 44 -1.94 7.80 6.04
CA LEU A 44 -0.88 8.75 6.43
C LEU A 44 0.53 8.18 6.22
N LYS A 45 0.73 6.89 6.55
CA LYS A 45 2.00 6.20 6.30
C LYS A 45 2.32 6.10 4.80
N TYR A 46 1.32 5.88 3.96
CA TYR A 46 1.52 5.76 2.52
C TYR A 46 1.74 7.13 1.87
N LEU A 47 0.97 8.13 2.26
CA LEU A 47 1.12 9.51 1.81
C LEU A 47 2.53 10.06 2.15
N SER A 48 3.01 9.87 3.38
CA SER A 48 4.36 10.30 3.76
C SER A 48 5.45 9.65 2.92
N ARG A 49 5.28 8.38 2.51
CA ARG A 49 6.21 7.69 1.63
C ARG A 49 6.22 8.27 0.22
N ILE A 50 5.05 8.59 -0.34
CA ILE A 50 4.90 9.23 -1.65
C ILE A 50 5.52 10.62 -1.63
N GLN A 51 5.18 11.44 -0.63
CA GLN A 51 5.72 12.78 -0.44
C GLN A 51 7.25 12.78 -0.31
N ARG A 52 7.82 11.80 0.37
CA ARG A 52 9.28 11.63 0.46
C ARG A 52 9.91 11.35 -0.90
N ALA A 53 9.28 10.51 -1.73
CA ALA A 53 9.77 10.25 -3.08
C ALA A 53 9.61 11.46 -4.02
N LEU A 54 8.52 12.21 -3.90
CA LEU A 54 8.26 13.40 -4.71
C LEU A 54 9.20 14.57 -4.39
N SER A 55 9.59 14.71 -3.12
CA SER A 55 10.50 15.76 -2.64
C SER A 55 11.99 15.41 -2.80
N ALA A 56 12.32 14.12 -2.92
CA ALA A 56 13.69 13.70 -3.18
C ALA A 56 14.15 14.12 -4.60
N PRO A 57 15.39 14.60 -4.76
CA PRO A 57 15.92 14.92 -6.09
C PRO A 57 16.02 13.66 -6.95
N MET A 58 16.43 12.55 -6.36
CA MET A 58 16.52 11.23 -6.99
C MET A 58 16.01 10.17 -6.03
N VAL A 59 15.46 9.09 -6.56
CA VAL A 59 14.92 7.96 -5.80
C VAL A 59 15.58 6.66 -6.24
N SER A 60 15.61 5.68 -5.34
CA SER A 60 16.10 4.34 -5.65
C SER A 60 15.01 3.48 -6.32
N LEU A 61 15.41 2.41 -7.01
CA LEU A 61 14.46 1.41 -7.50
C LEU A 61 13.67 0.78 -6.34
N HIS A 62 14.34 0.50 -5.23
CA HIS A 62 13.71 -0.10 -4.05
C HIS A 62 12.59 0.79 -3.49
N ASP A 63 12.81 2.10 -3.37
CA ASP A 63 11.78 3.04 -2.91
C ASP A 63 10.55 3.02 -3.85
N LEU A 64 10.78 3.03 -5.16
CA LEU A 64 9.72 2.99 -6.15
C LEU A 64 8.94 1.66 -6.13
N GLN A 65 9.63 0.53 -5.95
CA GLN A 65 8.99 -0.78 -5.82
C GLN A 65 8.15 -0.89 -4.54
N GLN A 66 8.66 -0.34 -3.42
CA GLN A 66 7.92 -0.28 -2.15
C GLN A 66 6.66 0.56 -2.27
N ILE A 67 6.73 1.71 -2.96
CA ILE A 67 5.58 2.55 -3.26
C ILE A 67 4.62 1.79 -4.17
N HIS A 68 5.08 1.24 -5.29
CA HIS A 68 4.25 0.51 -6.24
C HIS A 68 3.49 -0.65 -5.57
N GLY A 69 4.15 -1.49 -4.77
CA GLY A 69 3.49 -2.58 -4.05
C GLY A 69 2.43 -2.10 -3.05
N THR A 70 2.67 -0.94 -2.42
CA THR A 70 1.67 -0.29 -1.56
C THR A 70 0.45 0.15 -2.36
N LEU A 71 0.66 0.80 -3.50
CA LEU A 71 -0.42 1.31 -4.35
C LEU A 71 -1.22 0.18 -5.01
N VAL A 72 -0.57 -0.91 -5.43
CA VAL A 72 -1.25 -2.14 -5.89
C VAL A 72 -2.22 -2.65 -4.84
N HIS A 73 -1.80 -2.68 -3.57
CA HIS A 73 -2.68 -3.08 -2.47
C HIS A 73 -3.84 -2.10 -2.29
N LEU A 74 -3.59 -0.79 -2.33
CA LEU A 74 -4.64 0.23 -2.22
C LEU A 74 -5.67 0.20 -3.35
N CYS A 75 -5.29 -0.25 -4.55
CA CYS A 75 -6.22 -0.38 -5.68
C CYS A 75 -7.37 -1.36 -5.43
N PHE A 76 -7.28 -2.21 -4.39
CA PHE A 76 -8.40 -3.03 -3.94
C PHE A 76 -9.60 -2.19 -3.47
N VAL A 77 -9.34 -0.99 -2.94
CA VAL A 77 -10.35 -0.05 -2.44
C VAL A 77 -10.47 1.17 -3.35
N HIS A 78 -9.35 1.61 -3.94
CA HIS A 78 -9.25 2.80 -4.78
C HIS A 78 -9.00 2.41 -6.25
N GLU A 79 -10.04 1.90 -6.92
CA GLU A 79 -9.94 1.29 -8.25
C GLU A 79 -9.35 2.23 -9.32
N ASP A 80 -9.70 3.52 -9.27
CA ASP A 80 -9.22 4.54 -10.23
C ASP A 80 -7.69 4.64 -10.31
N GLY A 81 -7.02 4.35 -9.19
CA GLY A 81 -5.57 4.41 -9.08
C GLY A 81 -4.84 3.32 -9.87
N SER A 82 -5.54 2.24 -10.23
CA SER A 82 -4.96 1.12 -10.99
C SER A 82 -4.41 1.56 -12.34
N SER A 83 -5.07 2.53 -12.98
CA SER A 83 -4.67 3.12 -14.26
C SER A 83 -3.31 3.84 -14.21
N ARG A 84 -2.84 4.20 -13.01
CA ARG A 84 -1.59 4.94 -12.78
C ARG A 84 -0.40 4.04 -12.47
N LEU A 85 -0.64 2.81 -12.02
CA LEU A 85 0.41 1.84 -11.68
C LEU A 85 1.38 1.55 -12.85
N PRO A 86 0.95 1.46 -14.12
CA PRO A 86 1.87 1.23 -15.24
C PRO A 86 2.91 2.35 -15.40
N ALA A 87 2.57 3.61 -15.13
CA ALA A 87 3.52 4.72 -15.22
C ALA A 87 4.65 4.62 -14.18
N ILE A 88 4.37 3.99 -13.04
CA ILE A 88 5.36 3.74 -11.99
C ILE A 88 6.20 2.51 -12.34
N SER A 89 5.58 1.38 -12.65
CA SER A 89 6.31 0.14 -12.96
C SER A 89 7.15 0.22 -14.24
N ASN A 90 6.68 0.95 -15.26
CA ASN A 90 7.47 1.18 -16.49
C ASN A 90 8.78 1.95 -16.22
N SER A 91 8.87 2.71 -15.11
CA SER A 91 10.09 3.42 -14.76
C SER A 91 11.19 2.50 -14.24
N PHE A 92 10.85 1.28 -13.80
CA PHE A 92 11.82 0.34 -13.22
C PHE A 92 12.92 -0.03 -14.22
N ARG A 93 12.60 -0.07 -15.52
CA ARG A 93 13.56 -0.40 -16.58
C ARG A 93 14.74 0.57 -16.71
N PHE A 94 14.64 1.77 -16.13
CA PHE A 94 15.72 2.76 -16.16
C PHE A 94 16.78 2.55 -15.07
N TYR A 95 16.57 1.56 -14.20
CA TYR A 95 17.51 1.15 -13.18
C TYR A 95 18.20 -0.14 -13.64
N HIS A 96 19.52 -0.11 -13.73
CA HIS A 96 20.33 -1.25 -14.18
C HIS A 96 21.13 -1.89 -13.04
N ASP A 97 21.10 -1.28 -11.86
CA ASP A 97 21.76 -1.75 -10.64
C ASP A 97 20.96 -1.25 -9.42
N ASP A 98 21.05 -2.00 -8.32
CA ASP A 98 20.23 -1.80 -7.12
C ASP A 98 20.61 -0.52 -6.35
N PHE A 99 21.83 -0.01 -6.54
CA PHE A 99 22.32 1.19 -5.89
C PHE A 99 22.11 2.46 -6.72
N GLN A 100 21.55 2.35 -7.94
CA GLN A 100 21.30 3.51 -8.78
C GLN A 100 20.18 4.38 -8.23
N LEU A 101 20.45 5.68 -8.17
CA LEU A 101 19.44 6.70 -7.95
C LEU A 101 19.09 7.36 -9.29
N ARG A 102 17.80 7.61 -9.53
CA ARG A 102 17.33 8.29 -10.75
C ARG A 102 16.32 9.36 -10.40
N HIS A 103 16.25 10.38 -11.24
CA HIS A 103 15.12 11.30 -11.23
C HIS A 103 13.85 10.57 -11.63
N LEU A 104 12.73 10.91 -10.99
CA LEU A 104 11.42 10.49 -11.44
C LEU A 104 11.19 10.99 -12.86
N THR A 105 10.71 10.10 -13.74
CA THR A 105 10.21 10.55 -15.04
C THR A 105 8.98 11.43 -14.84
N LYS A 106 8.68 12.30 -15.81
CA LYS A 106 7.50 13.18 -15.74
C LYS A 106 6.21 12.38 -15.51
N THR A 107 6.03 11.28 -16.24
CA THR A 107 4.82 10.44 -16.12
C THR A 107 4.74 9.72 -14.79
N THR A 108 5.87 9.25 -14.24
CA THR A 108 5.90 8.64 -12.90
C THR A 108 5.58 9.67 -11.81
N ARG A 109 6.10 10.89 -11.93
CA ARG A 109 5.80 11.99 -11.01
C ARG A 109 4.32 12.34 -11.04
N GLU A 110 3.74 12.58 -12.22
CA GLU A 110 2.31 12.88 -12.38
C GLU A 110 1.42 11.73 -11.84
N ALA A 111 1.85 10.48 -12.00
CA ALA A 111 1.14 9.33 -11.44
C ALA A 111 1.18 9.32 -9.91
N LEU A 112 2.33 9.66 -9.30
CA LEU A 112 2.49 9.73 -7.85
C LEU A 112 1.79 10.95 -7.23
N GLU A 113 1.69 12.08 -7.93
CA GLU A 113 1.00 13.29 -7.48
C GLU A 113 -0.52 13.16 -7.48
N TRP A 114 -1.06 12.20 -8.25
CA TRP A 114 -2.50 11.89 -8.24
C TRP A 114 -2.93 11.13 -6.98
N TRP A 115 -2.03 10.33 -6.40
CA TRP A 115 -2.25 9.53 -5.18
C TRP A 115 -2.08 10.38 -3.93
#